data_AF-A0A370EJT1-F1
#
_entry.id   AF-A0A370EJT1-F1
#
_cell.length_a   1.000
_cell.length_b   1.000
_cell.length_c   1.000
_cell.angle_alpha   90.00
_cell.angle_beta   90.00
_cell.angle_gamma   90.00
#
_symmetry.space_group_name_H-M   'P 1'
#
loop_
_entity.id
_entity.type
_entity.pdbx_description
1 polymer ?
#
loop_
_entity_poly.entity_id
_entity_poly.type
_entity_poly.pdbx_seq_one_letter_code
_entity_poly.pdbx_strand_id
1 'polypeptide(L)'
;MTELADRVFRIWVCTISHHILILRSPMKFPDQDDFDENHTCNIDIEFDSVTYLDIPWTMSNIEIRQLIEAIPEKFAHYKGHEKVFEFKCNEGIYYIVANSYKIGTNTWINENRVFNMRLEYDSIIKTSDH
;
A
#
# COMPACT_ATOMS: atom_id res chain seq x y z
N MET A 1 13.52 0.82 6.17
CA MET A 1 12.05 0.94 6.11
C MET A 1 11.53 0.59 7.49
N THR A 2 11.77 1.50 8.43
CA THR A 2 11.36 1.37 9.84
C THR A 2 9.93 1.90 10.03
N GLU A 3 9.45 2.73 9.11
CA GLU A 3 8.16 3.44 9.19
C GLU A 3 6.95 2.53 8.95
N LEU A 4 7.14 1.36 8.32
CA LEU A 4 6.09 0.36 8.10
C LEU A 4 6.12 -0.77 9.15
N ALA A 5 7.17 -0.82 9.98
CA ALA A 5 7.32 -1.83 11.01
C ALA A 5 6.23 -1.64 12.08
N ASP A 6 5.74 -2.75 12.64
CA ASP A 6 4.71 -2.77 13.69
C ASP A 6 3.33 -2.20 13.29
N ARG A 7 3.17 -1.82 12.02
CA ARG A 7 1.91 -1.34 11.43
C ARG A 7 1.13 -2.50 10.83
N VAL A 8 -0.19 -2.47 11.02
CA VAL A 8 -1.12 -3.43 10.42
C VAL A 8 -1.89 -2.74 9.30
N PHE A 9 -1.71 -3.23 8.09
CA PHE A 9 -2.37 -2.70 6.90
C PHE A 9 -3.56 -3.58 6.51
N ARG A 10 -4.60 -2.92 6.00
CA ARG A 10 -5.77 -3.56 5.41
C ARG A 10 -6.12 -2.88 4.10
N ILE A 11 -6.86 -3.58 3.25
CA ILE A 11 -7.45 -2.97 2.06
C ILE A 11 -8.45 -1.92 2.53
N TRP A 12 -8.16 -0.65 2.21
CA TRP A 12 -9.03 0.48 2.53
C TRP A 12 -9.96 0.79 1.36
N VAL A 13 -9.40 0.84 0.15
CA VAL A 13 -10.14 1.05 -1.09
C VAL A 13 -9.52 0.21 -2.19
N CYS A 14 -10.37 -0.43 -3.00
CA CYS A 14 -9.97 -1.04 -4.26
C CYS A 14 -11.04 -0.69 -5.30
N THR A 15 -10.68 0.08 -6.33
CA THR A 15 -11.62 0.47 -7.38
C THR A 15 -11.25 -0.12 -8.72
N ILE A 16 -12.24 -0.72 -9.37
CA ILE A 16 -12.09 -1.30 -10.71
C ILE A 16 -12.03 -0.18 -11.77
N SER A 17 -12.80 0.90 -11.60
CA SER A 17 -12.91 1.96 -12.61
C SER A 17 -11.68 2.84 -12.75
N HIS A 18 -10.92 3.00 -11.66
CA HIS A 18 -9.70 3.82 -11.65
C HIS A 18 -8.44 2.98 -11.45
N HIS A 19 -8.59 1.66 -11.29
CA HIS A 19 -7.48 0.75 -11.03
C HIS A 19 -6.61 1.19 -9.84
N ILE A 20 -7.23 1.84 -8.83
CA ILE A 20 -6.53 2.32 -7.63
C ILE A 20 -6.76 1.33 -6.49
N LEU A 21 -5.69 0.99 -5.79
CA LEU A 21 -5.70 0.28 -4.52
C LEU A 21 -5.05 1.15 -3.44
N ILE A 22 -5.74 1.33 -2.33
CA ILE A 22 -5.19 1.95 -1.11
C ILE A 22 -5.19 0.90 -0.01
N LEU A 23 -4.00 0.60 0.48
CA LEU A 23 -3.81 -0.12 1.75
C LEU A 23 -3.61 0.92 2.84
N ARG A 24 -4.32 0.81 3.96
CA ARG A 24 -4.18 1.75 5.08
C ARG A 24 -3.84 1.02 6.36
N SER A 25 -2.84 1.55 7.06
CA SER A 25 -2.68 1.36 8.49
C SER A 25 -3.28 2.59 9.17
N PRO A 26 -4.41 2.46 9.88
CA PRO A 26 -5.10 3.60 10.47
C PRO A 26 -4.31 4.20 11.64
N MET A 27 -4.52 5.49 11.89
CA MET A 27 -4.13 6.13 13.14
C MET A 27 -4.95 5.58 14.30
N LYS A 28 -4.40 5.70 15.51
CA LYS A 28 -5.09 5.38 16.76
C LYS A 28 -5.42 6.65 17.52
N PHE A 29 -6.52 6.64 18.25
CA PHE A 29 -7.00 7.76 19.06
C PHE A 29 -6.73 7.51 20.56
N PRO A 30 -6.54 8.56 21.37
CA PRO A 30 -6.22 8.41 22.80
C PRO A 30 -7.26 7.65 23.64
N ASP A 31 -8.49 7.54 23.16
CA ASP A 31 -9.59 6.81 23.78
C ASP A 31 -9.64 5.32 23.40
N GLN A 32 -8.69 4.83 22.58
CA GLN A 32 -8.56 3.41 22.22
C GLN A 32 -7.59 2.69 23.16
N ASP A 33 -7.96 1.49 23.62
CA ASP A 33 -7.19 0.69 24.59
C ASP A 33 -5.76 0.36 24.12
N ASP A 34 -5.52 0.36 22.80
CA ASP A 34 -4.25 0.06 22.16
C ASP A 34 -3.55 1.29 21.57
N PHE A 35 -3.92 2.50 22.04
CA PHE A 35 -3.30 3.76 21.62
C PHE A 35 -1.79 3.75 21.87
N ASP A 36 -1.07 4.27 20.88
CA ASP A 36 0.37 4.47 20.91
C ASP A 36 0.67 5.82 20.26
N GLU A 37 1.49 6.64 20.92
CA GLU A 37 1.89 7.96 20.42
C GLU A 37 2.62 7.87 19.08
N ASN A 38 3.22 6.71 18.76
CA ASN A 38 3.82 6.45 17.45
C ASN A 38 2.78 6.18 16.35
N HIS A 39 1.50 6.06 16.70
CA HIS A 39 0.40 5.73 15.79
C HIS A 39 -0.57 6.90 15.57
N THR A 40 -0.08 8.14 15.62
CA THR A 40 -0.87 9.38 15.53
C THR A 40 -1.30 9.80 14.12
N CYS A 41 -0.85 9.08 13.08
CA CYS A 41 -1.26 9.30 11.70
C CYS A 41 -1.59 7.99 10.98
N ASN A 42 -2.36 8.08 9.90
CA ASN A 42 -2.53 6.99 8.96
C ASN A 42 -1.28 6.85 8.11
N ILE A 43 -0.99 5.63 7.67
CA ILE A 43 -0.04 5.37 6.60
C ILE A 43 -0.81 4.68 5.48
N ASP A 44 -0.76 5.28 4.30
CA ASP A 44 -1.34 4.73 3.09
C ASP A 44 -0.25 4.22 2.17
N ILE A 45 -0.50 3.07 1.56
CA ILE A 45 0.23 2.56 0.40
C ILE A 45 -0.76 2.60 -0.76
N GLU A 46 -0.59 3.57 -1.64
CA GLU A 46 -1.46 3.77 -2.79
C GLU A 46 -0.78 3.24 -4.05
N PHE A 47 -1.44 2.29 -4.72
CA PHE A 47 -1.07 1.78 -6.03
C PHE A 47 -1.94 2.40 -7.10
N ASP A 48 -1.31 2.75 -8.22
CA ASP A 48 -1.97 3.25 -9.41
C ASP A 48 -1.94 2.22 -10.54
N SER A 49 -3.02 2.18 -11.32
CA SER A 49 -3.17 1.29 -12.47
C SER A 49 -2.93 -0.20 -12.14
N VAL A 50 -3.56 -0.68 -11.07
CA VAL A 50 -3.53 -2.08 -10.62
C VAL A 50 -4.25 -3.00 -11.61
N THR A 51 -3.56 -4.04 -12.03
CA THR A 51 -4.07 -5.06 -12.98
C THR A 51 -4.10 -6.47 -12.40
N TYR A 52 -3.34 -6.73 -11.33
CA TYR A 52 -3.39 -7.99 -10.60
C TYR A 52 -3.17 -7.74 -9.11
N LEU A 53 -3.92 -8.49 -8.29
CA LEU A 53 -3.87 -8.41 -6.84
C LEU A 53 -4.02 -9.80 -6.23
N ASP A 54 -3.04 -10.19 -5.42
CA ASP A 54 -3.04 -11.45 -4.67
C ASP A 54 -2.40 -11.17 -3.31
N ILE A 55 -3.13 -10.45 -2.45
CA ILE A 55 -2.72 -10.08 -1.09
C ILE A 55 -3.80 -10.50 -0.09
N PRO A 56 -3.43 -10.81 1.16
CA PRO A 56 -4.41 -11.12 2.18
C PRO A 56 -5.13 -9.85 2.65
N TRP A 57 -6.27 -10.03 3.33
CA TRP A 57 -7.06 -8.92 3.84
C TRP A 57 -6.33 -8.06 4.88
N THR A 58 -5.42 -8.68 5.64
CA THR A 58 -4.64 -8.03 6.70
C THR A 58 -3.19 -8.44 6.56
N MET A 59 -2.29 -7.46 6.67
CA MET A 59 -0.86 -7.64 6.49
C MET A 59 -0.09 -6.87 7.56
N SER A 60 0.99 -7.46 8.06
CA SER A 60 1.89 -6.84 9.05
C SER A 60 3.36 -6.98 8.65
N ASN A 61 4.19 -6.03 9.07
CA ASN A 61 5.62 -5.98 8.71
C ASN A 61 5.87 -6.03 7.21
N ILE A 62 5.25 -5.11 6.48
CA ILE A 62 5.30 -5.09 5.01
C ILE A 62 6.67 -4.61 4.51
N GLU A 63 7.27 -5.40 3.65
CA GLU A 63 8.36 -5.02 2.76
C GLU A 63 7.88 -5.08 1.30
N ILE A 64 8.09 -3.99 0.56
CA ILE A 64 7.73 -3.90 -0.86
C ILE A 64 8.98 -3.82 -1.71
N ARG A 65 9.08 -4.72 -2.68
CA ARG A 65 10.16 -4.74 -3.67
C ARG A 65 9.60 -4.84 -5.08
N GLN A 66 10.07 -3.99 -5.98
CA GLN A 66 9.81 -4.16 -7.41
C GLN A 66 10.71 -5.27 -7.96
N LEU A 67 10.12 -6.21 -8.70
CA LEU A 67 10.86 -7.25 -9.40
C LEU A 67 11.24 -6.76 -10.81
N ILE A 68 12.54 -6.63 -11.04
CA ILE A 68 13.10 -6.27 -12.36
C ILE A 68 13.53 -7.56 -13.10
N GLU A 69 14.13 -8.48 -12.35
CA GLU A 69 14.59 -9.78 -12.82
C GLU A 69 13.90 -10.89 -12.00
N ALA A 70 13.95 -12.13 -12.49
CA ALA A 70 13.31 -13.29 -11.85
C ALA A 70 11.80 -13.13 -11.57
N ILE A 71 11.09 -12.42 -12.47
CA ILE A 71 9.62 -12.33 -12.43
C ILE A 71 9.04 -13.76 -12.54
N PRO A 72 8.14 -14.17 -11.62
CA PRO A 72 7.48 -15.48 -11.69
C PRO A 72 6.80 -15.71 -13.05
N GLU A 73 6.86 -16.95 -13.56
CA GLU A 73 6.35 -17.29 -14.90
C GLU A 73 4.88 -16.91 -15.10
N LYS A 74 4.05 -16.99 -14.05
CA LYS A 74 2.65 -16.55 -14.06
C LYS A 74 2.44 -15.05 -14.37
N PHE A 75 3.51 -14.25 -14.30
CA PHE A 75 3.51 -12.82 -14.62
C PHE A 75 4.40 -12.48 -15.82
N ALA A 76 4.88 -13.49 -16.56
CA ALA A 76 5.77 -13.27 -17.70
C ALA A 76 5.13 -12.37 -18.78
N HIS A 77 3.81 -12.39 -18.93
CA HIS A 77 3.08 -11.54 -19.88
C HIS A 77 3.04 -10.05 -19.49
N TYR A 78 3.32 -9.70 -18.24
CA TYR A 78 3.43 -8.30 -17.80
C TYR A 78 4.82 -7.71 -18.05
N LYS A 79 5.82 -8.54 -18.31
CA LYS A 79 7.22 -8.12 -18.46
C LYS A 79 7.36 -7.09 -19.57
N GLY A 80 7.87 -5.90 -19.21
CA GLY A 80 8.11 -4.79 -20.15
C GLY A 80 6.91 -3.87 -20.37
N HIS A 81 5.75 -4.17 -19.76
CA HIS A 81 4.55 -3.33 -19.84
C HIS A 81 4.13 -2.77 -18.48
N GLU A 82 4.12 -3.62 -17.45
CA GLU A 82 3.69 -3.27 -16.10
C GLU A 82 4.72 -3.73 -15.06
N LYS A 83 4.69 -3.12 -13.87
CA LYS A 83 5.62 -3.44 -12.80
C LYS A 83 5.02 -4.50 -11.89
N VAL A 84 5.81 -5.52 -11.58
CA VAL A 84 5.46 -6.56 -10.61
C VAL A 84 6.09 -6.19 -9.27
N PHE A 85 5.27 -5.99 -8.26
CA PHE A 85 5.69 -5.72 -6.89
C PHE A 85 5.51 -6.97 -6.04
N GLU A 86 6.60 -7.42 -5.43
CA GLU A 86 6.60 -8.44 -4.40
C GLU A 86 6.33 -7.78 -3.04
N PHE A 87 5.32 -8.32 -2.36
CA PHE A 87 4.93 -7.99 -1.00
C PHE A 87 5.36 -9.11 -0.08
N LYS A 88 6.31 -8.82 0.80
CA LYS A 88 6.67 -9.74 1.87
C LYS A 88 6.10 -9.20 3.17
N CYS A 89 5.34 -10.02 3.87
CA CYS A 89 4.79 -9.71 5.18
C CYS A 89 4.87 -10.94 6.07
N ASN A 90 4.45 -10.82 7.33
CA ASN A 90 4.40 -11.97 8.24
C ASN A 90 3.49 -13.10 7.72
N GLU A 91 2.46 -12.74 6.95
CA GLU A 91 1.46 -13.67 6.42
C GLU A 91 1.98 -14.47 5.20
N GLY A 92 3.03 -13.99 4.53
CA GLY A 92 3.62 -14.69 3.39
C GLY A 92 4.25 -13.76 2.35
N ILE A 93 4.42 -14.31 1.15
CA ILE A 93 4.88 -13.59 -0.04
C ILE A 93 3.74 -13.51 -1.04
N TYR A 94 3.49 -12.30 -1.51
CA TYR A 94 2.34 -11.91 -2.30
C TYR A 94 2.77 -10.99 -3.44
N TYR A 95 1.86 -10.77 -4.38
CA TYR A 95 2.19 -10.00 -5.58
C TYR A 95 1.08 -9.02 -5.96
N ILE A 96 1.51 -7.83 -6.37
CA ILE A 96 0.65 -6.81 -6.98
C ILE A 96 1.28 -6.43 -8.33
N VAL A 97 0.48 -6.38 -9.39
CA VAL A 97 0.90 -5.79 -10.66
C VAL A 97 0.22 -4.44 -10.80
N ALA A 98 1.03 -3.40 -10.97
CA ALA A 98 0.58 -2.01 -11.02
C ALA A 98 1.60 -1.16 -11.78
N ASN A 99 1.24 0.07 -12.14
CA ASN A 99 2.17 1.00 -12.78
C ASN A 99 3.13 1.65 -11.79
N SER A 100 2.63 2.00 -10.59
CA SER A 100 3.43 2.64 -9.55
C SER A 100 2.81 2.46 -8.16
N TYR A 101 3.59 2.76 -7.12
CA TYR A 101 3.05 2.99 -5.79
C TYR A 101 3.66 4.21 -5.12
N LYS A 102 2.95 4.75 -4.13
CA LYS A 102 3.45 5.76 -3.19
C LYS A 102 3.03 5.40 -1.78
N ILE A 103 3.87 5.79 -0.83
CA ILE A 103 3.64 5.63 0.59
C ILE A 103 3.58 7.03 1.20
N GLY A 104 2.47 7.35 1.85
CA GLY A 104 2.27 8.67 2.44
C GLY A 104 1.56 8.61 3.78
N THR A 105 1.79 9.63 4.60
CA THR A 105 1.09 9.82 5.87
C THR A 105 -0.07 10.78 5.70
N ASN A 106 -1.15 10.60 6.46
CA ASN A 106 -2.24 11.56 6.54
C ASN A 106 -2.96 11.47 7.88
N THR A 107 -3.79 12.47 8.17
CA THR A 107 -4.66 12.51 9.36
C THR A 107 -6.16 12.38 9.03
N TRP A 108 -6.49 11.88 7.83
CA TRP A 108 -7.88 11.78 7.38
C TRP A 108 -8.65 10.67 8.13
N ILE A 109 -9.77 11.03 8.75
CA ILE A 109 -10.54 10.07 9.56
C ILE A 109 -11.26 9.05 8.66
N ASN A 110 -12.08 9.53 7.73
CA ASN A 110 -12.91 8.67 6.87
C ASN A 110 -12.75 8.97 5.37
N GLU A 111 -11.73 9.76 5.01
CA GLU A 111 -11.52 10.16 3.62
C GLU A 111 -10.38 9.38 2.95
N ASN A 112 -10.38 9.42 1.63
CA ASN A 112 -9.32 8.91 0.79
C ASN A 112 -9.31 9.65 -0.56
N ARG A 113 -8.19 9.53 -1.27
CA ARG A 113 -7.96 10.23 -2.54
C ARG A 113 -8.80 9.73 -3.71
N VAL A 114 -9.40 8.55 -3.59
CA VAL A 114 -10.28 8.01 -4.64
C VAL A 114 -11.59 8.78 -4.71
N PHE A 115 -12.18 9.13 -3.56
CA PHE A 115 -13.42 9.93 -3.54
C PHE A 115 -13.17 11.43 -3.53
N ASN A 116 -12.00 11.89 -3.09
CA ASN A 116 -11.59 13.28 -3.13
C ASN A 116 -10.15 13.43 -3.64
N MET A 117 -10.00 13.55 -4.95
CA MET A 117 -8.68 13.64 -5.61
C MET A 117 -7.86 14.88 -5.22
N ARG A 118 -8.47 15.87 -4.53
CA ARG A 118 -7.79 17.08 -4.05
C ARG A 118 -7.05 16.86 -2.73
N LEU A 119 -7.24 15.72 -2.08
CA LEU A 119 -6.52 15.38 -0.87
C LEU A 119 -5.04 15.11 -1.17
N GLU A 120 -4.16 15.73 -0.38
CA GLU A 120 -2.71 15.58 -0.46
C GLU A 120 -2.17 15.00 0.84
N TYR A 121 -1.23 14.07 0.73
CA TYR A 121 -0.59 13.48 1.91
C TYR A 121 0.18 14.53 2.69
N ASP A 122 0.12 14.45 4.02
CA ASP A 122 0.88 15.32 4.92
C ASP A 122 2.39 15.15 4.70
N SER A 123 2.82 13.91 4.38
CA SER A 123 4.19 13.61 3.97
C SER A 123 4.25 12.42 3.01
N ILE A 124 5.26 12.39 2.14
CA ILE A 124 5.57 11.25 1.28
C ILE A 124 6.82 10.56 1.82
N ILE A 125 6.68 9.28 2.18
CA ILE A 125 7.78 8.45 2.70
C ILE A 125 8.57 7.84 1.55
N LYS A 126 7.87 7.34 0.53
CA LYS A 126 8.49 6.63 -0.59
C LYS A 126 7.60 6.63 -1.81
N THR A 127 8.21 6.65 -2.99
CA THR A 127 7.55 6.36 -4.27
C THR A 127 8.30 5.21 -4.96
N SER A 128 7.60 4.40 -5.75
CA SER A 128 8.29 3.50 -6.68
C SER A 128 9.07 4.32 -7.70
N ASP A 129 10.29 3.90 -8.02
CA ASP A 129 11.08 4.53 -9.07
C ASP A 129 10.33 4.47 -10.42
N HIS A 130 10.48 5.50 -11.24
CA HIS A 130 9.90 5.56 -12.59
C HIS A 130 10.53 4.55 -13.53
#